data_AF-A0A0J6C076-F1
#
_entry.id   AF-A0A0J6C076-F1
#
_cell.length_a   1.000
_cell.length_b   1.000
_cell.length_c   1.000
_cell.angle_alpha   90.00
_cell.angle_beta   90.00
_cell.angle_gamma   90.00
#
_symmetry.space_group_name_H-M   'P 1'
#
loop_
_entity.id
_entity.type
_entity.pdbx_description
1 polymer ?
#
loop_
_entity_poly.entity_id
_entity_poly.type
_entity_poly.pdbx_seq_one_letter_code
_entity_poly.pdbx_strand_id
1 'polypeptide(L)'
;MLLRRYEQRKKARWQQRCRELLFTKDPARARLAGLLAVSLVYLLAEFAFSAWIVEATAVNADAATLWGARVYGCLLTGCAIALVVWPMLRDRGGRGRALLFFLLISGSLAWAAHAIERAVLAELVRGSSAQARAAAVTGMLLRQGLAVDAVDATEFEGLWHEDLGGSVPGKSFAALAAFLAAPYLDGAVGAIDVDEAYARFVRSQLTMQKRFQAYRDPDTFRRQAIKQWESRRPARPAREPANEDRAAFIARTESALRQRAGLDGLPPGLSLGEFAAHPRMQAAWRAFLAYPDSSPRLSLAPIGRETFAARYYRPVSDARQQLPPRDYGHQPAAYGNGAERAAQGRRAFELMVAPMLGLALSMFGILLHVCRGGLLLMQYASGWRFRHAGVELVALLAGIWAICQLARFLPMTLAAQPAYASWAADGGAATAWLDAVMRLQTFGYPLFDFVLRLPR
;
A
#
# COMPACT_ATOMS: atom_id res chain seq x y z
N MET A 1 50.25 26.69 -5.47
CA MET A 1 50.48 25.22 -5.58
C MET A 1 50.66 24.55 -4.21
N LEU A 2 51.47 25.09 -3.28
CA LEU A 2 51.72 24.51 -1.95
C LEU A 2 50.46 24.36 -1.08
N LEU A 3 49.55 25.34 -1.09
CA LEU A 3 48.31 25.31 -0.30
C LEU A 3 47.40 24.13 -0.70
N ARG A 4 47.24 23.87 -2.00
CA ARG A 4 46.48 22.70 -2.52
C ARG A 4 47.10 21.37 -2.06
N ARG A 5 48.43 21.23 -2.07
CA ARG A 5 49.12 20.03 -1.59
C ARG A 5 48.94 19.84 -0.07
N TYR A 6 48.95 20.93 0.69
CA TYR A 6 48.67 20.90 2.14
C TYR A 6 47.24 20.44 2.42
N GLU A 7 46.24 21.01 1.74
CA GLU A 7 44.84 20.61 1.88
C GLU A 7 44.60 19.15 1.51
N GLN A 8 45.20 18.66 0.42
CA GLN A 8 45.11 17.25 0.02
C GLN A 8 45.70 16.32 1.09
N ARG A 9 46.87 16.65 1.66
CA ARG A 9 47.49 15.87 2.74
C ARG A 9 46.66 15.91 4.03
N LYS A 10 46.02 17.04 4.34
CA LYS A 10 45.13 17.18 5.51
C LYS A 10 43.87 16.33 5.34
N LYS A 11 43.24 16.38 4.16
CA LYS A 11 42.09 15.54 3.81
C LYS A 11 42.41 14.04 3.87
N ALA A 12 43.54 13.62 3.29
CA ALA A 12 43.97 12.22 3.33
C ALA A 12 44.23 11.72 4.76
N ARG A 13 44.92 12.51 5.60
CA ARG A 13 45.16 12.18 7.02
C ARG A 13 43.86 12.09 7.82
N TRP A 14 42.92 13.01 7.58
CA TRP A 14 41.63 12.99 8.24
C TRP A 14 40.81 11.75 7.83
N GLN A 15 40.73 11.44 6.54
CA GLN A 15 40.06 10.24 6.03
C GLN A 15 40.66 8.95 6.60
N GLN A 16 41.99 8.88 6.69
CA GLN A 16 42.68 7.73 7.28
C GLN A 16 42.33 7.57 8.77
N ARG A 17 42.38 8.66 9.55
CA ARG A 17 41.99 8.64 10.97
C ARG A 17 40.53 8.24 11.15
N CYS A 18 39.61 8.81 10.38
CA CYS A 18 38.21 8.42 10.41
C CYS A 18 38.03 6.94 10.09
N ARG A 19 38.75 6.43 9.08
CA ARG A 19 38.70 5.01 8.73
C ARG A 19 39.20 4.11 9.87
N GLU A 20 40.31 4.47 10.52
CA GLU A 20 40.89 3.70 11.63
C GLU A 20 40.07 3.79 12.94
N LEU A 21 39.34 4.88 13.12
CA LEU A 21 38.38 5.04 14.22
C LEU A 21 37.11 4.21 14.00
N LEU A 22 36.59 4.18 12.78
CA LEU A 22 35.30 3.55 12.47
C LEU A 22 35.43 2.07 12.11
N PHE A 23 36.53 1.67 11.46
CA PHE A 23 36.69 0.34 10.89
C PHE A 23 37.95 -0.35 11.38
N THR A 24 37.86 -1.67 11.47
CA THR A 24 39.01 -2.55 11.65
C THR A 24 39.01 -3.61 10.56
N LYS A 25 40.19 -4.06 10.13
CA LYS A 25 40.28 -5.26 9.29
C LYS A 25 39.94 -6.49 10.13
N ASP A 26 39.12 -7.38 9.60
CA ASP A 26 38.81 -8.66 10.24
C ASP A 26 38.98 -9.80 9.22
N PRO A 27 39.93 -10.72 9.43
CA PRO A 27 40.11 -11.85 8.54
C PRO A 27 39.00 -12.92 8.68
N ALA A 28 38.11 -12.83 9.68
CA ALA A 28 37.15 -13.89 10.00
C ALA A 28 35.90 -13.95 9.08
N ARG A 29 36.12 -14.09 7.76
CA ARG A 29 35.08 -14.19 6.72
C ARG A 29 33.99 -15.23 7.02
N ALA A 30 34.37 -16.38 7.60
CA ALA A 30 33.44 -17.45 7.94
C ALA A 30 32.38 -17.02 8.98
N ARG A 31 32.74 -16.14 9.93
CA ARG A 31 31.77 -15.65 10.94
C ARG A 31 30.72 -14.74 10.32
N LEU A 32 31.16 -13.84 9.43
CA LEU A 32 30.27 -12.94 8.70
C LEU A 32 29.31 -13.72 7.78
N ALA A 33 29.83 -14.73 7.08
CA ALA A 33 29.00 -15.61 6.25
C ALA A 33 27.92 -16.33 7.07
N GLY A 34 28.26 -16.83 8.26
CA GLY A 34 27.28 -17.44 9.17
C GLY A 34 26.19 -16.46 9.63
N LEU A 35 26.56 -15.24 10.03
CA LEU A 35 25.59 -14.21 10.42
C LEU A 35 24.69 -13.78 9.26
N LEU A 36 25.26 -13.67 8.05
CA LEU A 36 24.51 -13.36 6.84
C LEU A 36 23.50 -14.48 6.53
N ALA A 37 23.92 -15.74 6.56
CA ALA A 37 23.03 -16.88 6.34
C ALA A 37 21.86 -16.91 7.34
N VAL A 38 22.11 -16.69 8.62
CA VAL A 38 21.05 -16.63 9.65
C VAL A 38 20.11 -15.45 9.42
N SER A 39 20.64 -14.28 9.02
CA SER A 39 19.81 -13.11 8.70
C SER A 39 18.91 -13.37 7.49
N LEU A 40 19.41 -14.08 6.46
CA LEU A 40 18.63 -14.48 5.30
C LEU A 40 17.52 -15.48 5.65
N VAL A 41 17.80 -16.46 6.51
CA VAL A 41 16.77 -17.40 7.00
C VAL A 41 15.68 -16.66 7.78
N TYR A 42 16.06 -15.72 8.64
CA TYR A 42 15.09 -14.86 9.32
C TYR A 42 14.24 -14.04 8.34
N LEU A 43 14.86 -13.42 7.32
CA LEU A 43 14.13 -12.66 6.30
C LEU A 43 13.12 -13.53 5.54
N LEU A 44 13.47 -14.78 5.21
CA LEU A 44 12.52 -15.71 4.58
C LEU A 44 11.32 -15.99 5.49
N ALA A 45 11.55 -16.20 6.78
CA ALA A 45 10.47 -16.41 7.74
C ALA A 45 9.58 -15.17 7.89
N GLU A 46 10.16 -13.96 7.93
CA GLU A 46 9.40 -12.70 7.94
C GLU A 46 8.61 -12.46 6.65
N PHE A 47 9.18 -12.79 5.50
CA PHE A 47 8.48 -12.68 4.22
C PHE A 47 7.28 -13.62 4.19
N ALA A 48 7.44 -14.87 4.59
CA ALA A 48 6.33 -15.82 4.68
C ALA A 48 5.25 -15.33 5.66
N PHE A 49 5.65 -14.82 6.83
CA PHE A 49 4.74 -14.26 7.82
C PHE A 49 3.98 -13.03 7.32
N SER A 50 4.68 -12.07 6.69
CA SER A 50 4.07 -10.89 6.07
C SER A 50 3.07 -11.26 4.98
N ALA A 51 3.40 -12.22 4.10
CA ALA A 51 2.46 -12.71 3.08
C ALA A 51 1.21 -13.30 3.73
N TRP A 52 1.41 -14.15 4.73
CA TRP A 52 0.31 -14.81 5.44
C TRP A 52 -0.59 -13.83 6.17
N ILE A 53 -0.04 -12.81 6.87
CA ILE A 53 -0.87 -11.77 7.51
C ILE A 53 -1.72 -11.04 6.47
N VAL A 54 -1.12 -10.60 5.36
CA VAL A 54 -1.85 -9.86 4.33
C VAL A 54 -2.96 -10.73 3.75
N GLU A 55 -2.68 -12.00 3.47
CA GLU A 55 -3.69 -12.95 2.99
C GLU A 55 -4.79 -13.20 4.02
N ALA A 56 -4.44 -13.45 5.28
CA ALA A 56 -5.38 -13.62 6.38
C ALA A 56 -6.29 -12.39 6.53
N THR A 57 -5.73 -11.18 6.44
CA THR A 57 -6.51 -9.94 6.53
C THR A 57 -7.43 -9.69 5.33
N ALA A 58 -7.09 -10.25 4.16
CA ALA A 58 -7.86 -10.12 2.94
C ALA A 58 -9.02 -11.13 2.88
N VAL A 59 -8.84 -12.36 3.37
CA VAL A 59 -9.79 -13.48 3.22
C VAL A 59 -10.71 -13.67 4.44
N ASN A 60 -10.83 -12.65 5.30
CA ASN A 60 -11.63 -12.69 6.55
C ASN A 60 -11.02 -13.63 7.61
N ALA A 61 -9.92 -13.22 8.23
CA ALA A 61 -9.33 -13.93 9.35
C ALA A 61 -10.27 -13.97 10.57
N ASP A 62 -10.53 -15.18 11.06
CA ASP A 62 -11.18 -15.39 12.34
C ASP A 62 -10.28 -14.91 13.51
N ALA A 63 -10.87 -14.79 14.70
CA ALA A 63 -10.15 -14.32 15.88
C ALA A 63 -8.96 -15.22 16.25
N ALA A 64 -9.02 -16.52 15.93
CA ALA A 64 -7.95 -17.48 16.21
C ALA A 64 -6.73 -17.25 15.28
N THR A 65 -6.96 -17.04 13.98
CA THR A 65 -5.92 -16.70 13.01
C THR A 65 -5.21 -15.41 13.40
N LEU A 66 -5.99 -14.39 13.78
CA LEU A 66 -5.43 -13.11 14.23
C LEU A 66 -4.64 -13.24 15.53
N TRP A 67 -5.08 -14.09 16.46
CA TRP A 67 -4.32 -14.38 17.67
C TRP A 67 -2.98 -15.06 17.36
N GLY A 68 -2.99 -16.07 16.48
CA GLY A 68 -1.78 -16.73 16.01
C GLY A 68 -0.81 -15.73 15.37
N ALA A 69 -1.32 -14.82 14.54
CA ALA A 69 -0.53 -13.77 13.90
C ALA A 69 0.19 -12.88 14.92
N ARG A 70 -0.47 -12.50 16.01
CA ARG A 70 0.15 -11.71 17.08
C ARG A 70 1.27 -12.47 17.77
N VAL A 71 1.05 -13.74 18.10
CA VAL A 71 2.07 -14.58 18.76
C VAL A 71 3.30 -14.75 17.87
N TYR A 72 3.12 -15.13 16.61
CA TYR A 72 4.23 -15.30 15.68
C TYR A 72 4.95 -13.98 15.40
N GLY A 73 4.23 -12.86 15.25
CA GLY A 73 4.83 -11.54 15.04
C GLY A 73 5.69 -11.09 16.22
N CYS A 74 5.22 -11.33 17.46
CA CYS A 74 6.00 -11.03 18.67
C CYS A 74 7.26 -11.90 18.75
N LEU A 75 7.15 -13.19 18.45
CA LEU A 75 8.29 -14.12 18.41
C LEU A 75 9.34 -13.70 17.37
N LEU A 76 8.89 -13.37 16.15
CA LEU A 76 9.76 -12.90 15.08
C LEU A 76 10.45 -11.58 15.45
N THR A 77 9.71 -10.63 16.04
CA THR A 77 10.29 -9.37 16.53
C THR A 77 11.37 -9.62 17.60
N GLY A 78 11.11 -10.52 18.56
CA GLY A 78 12.10 -10.92 19.57
C GLY A 78 13.35 -11.52 18.95
N CYS A 79 13.18 -12.44 18.00
CA CYS A 79 14.26 -13.02 17.21
C CYS A 79 15.05 -11.96 16.42
N ALA A 80 14.36 -11.00 15.82
CA ALA A 80 14.96 -9.93 15.01
C ALA A 80 15.98 -9.14 15.83
N ILE A 81 15.57 -8.68 17.02
CA ILE A 81 16.41 -7.89 17.92
C ILE A 81 17.54 -8.76 18.48
N ALA A 82 17.24 -9.99 18.89
CA ALA A 82 18.25 -10.90 19.42
C ALA A 82 19.34 -11.21 18.40
N LEU A 83 19.00 -11.35 17.11
CA LEU A 83 19.96 -11.54 16.02
C LEU A 83 20.85 -10.31 15.78
N VAL A 84 20.33 -9.11 16.03
CA VAL A 84 21.14 -7.88 15.98
C VAL A 84 22.17 -7.86 17.10
N VAL A 85 21.75 -8.19 18.32
CA VAL A 85 22.60 -8.14 19.53
C VAL A 85 23.53 -9.37 19.65
N TRP A 86 23.20 -10.48 18.99
CA TRP A 86 23.90 -11.76 19.08
C TRP A 86 25.44 -11.69 18.99
N PRO A 87 26.06 -10.96 18.04
CA PRO A 87 27.52 -10.87 17.96
C PRO A 87 28.16 -10.33 19.25
N MET A 88 27.49 -9.41 19.93
CA MET A 88 27.96 -8.80 21.18
C MET A 88 27.91 -9.76 22.38
N LEU A 89 27.02 -10.77 22.31
CA LEU A 89 26.85 -11.79 23.35
C LEU A 89 27.84 -12.93 23.16
N ARG A 90 28.08 -13.32 21.90
CA ARG A 90 28.97 -14.43 21.56
C ARG A 90 30.42 -14.20 21.98
N ASP A 91 30.89 -12.96 21.92
CA ASP A 91 32.27 -12.62 22.32
C ASP A 91 32.52 -12.74 23.83
N ARG A 92 31.47 -12.92 24.65
CA ARG A 92 31.58 -13.01 26.12
C ARG A 92 31.46 -14.43 26.70
N GLY A 93 31.30 -15.48 25.88
CA GLY A 93 31.13 -16.84 26.41
C GLY A 93 31.22 -17.99 25.41
N GLY A 94 31.17 -19.23 25.92
CA GLY A 94 31.13 -20.44 25.09
C GLY A 94 29.82 -20.59 24.30
N ARG A 95 29.85 -21.39 23.21
CA ARG A 95 28.71 -21.54 22.26
C ARG A 95 27.37 -21.86 22.94
N GLY A 96 27.37 -22.74 23.94
CA GLY A 96 26.15 -23.11 24.68
C GLY A 96 25.56 -21.98 25.51
N ARG A 97 26.41 -21.20 26.21
CA ARG A 97 25.94 -20.03 26.98
C ARG A 97 25.40 -18.94 26.07
N ALA A 98 26.07 -18.71 24.94
CA ALA A 98 25.59 -17.77 23.94
C ALA A 98 24.18 -18.16 23.50
N LEU A 99 23.96 -19.41 23.06
CA LEU A 99 22.66 -19.90 22.61
C LEU A 99 21.58 -19.75 23.69
N LEU A 100 21.89 -20.11 24.95
CA LEU A 100 20.97 -19.91 26.06
C LEU A 100 20.60 -18.43 26.23
N PHE A 101 21.58 -17.51 26.22
CA PHE A 101 21.31 -16.08 26.31
C PHE A 101 20.47 -15.58 25.14
N PHE A 102 20.68 -16.08 23.93
CA PHE A 102 19.84 -15.74 22.79
C PHE A 102 18.40 -16.19 22.99
N LEU A 103 18.16 -17.43 23.42
CA LEU A 103 16.80 -17.91 23.67
C LEU A 103 16.13 -17.10 24.78
N LEU A 104 16.85 -16.81 25.87
CA LEU A 104 16.32 -15.99 26.97
C LEU A 104 16.01 -14.55 26.54
N ILE A 105 16.92 -13.91 25.78
CA ILE A 105 16.72 -12.55 25.29
C ILE A 105 15.59 -12.51 24.26
N SER A 106 15.57 -13.43 23.29
CA SER A 106 14.48 -13.54 22.32
C SER A 106 13.14 -13.74 22.99
N GLY A 107 13.04 -14.66 23.96
CA GLY A 107 11.80 -14.91 24.72
C GLY A 107 11.36 -13.70 25.54
N SER A 108 12.30 -13.04 26.23
CA SER A 108 12.02 -11.83 27.02
C SER A 108 11.56 -10.67 26.14
N LEU A 109 12.20 -10.48 24.98
CA LEU A 109 11.85 -9.43 24.03
C LEU A 109 10.52 -9.74 23.32
N ALA A 110 10.23 -10.99 23.00
CA ALA A 110 8.94 -11.39 22.45
C ALA A 110 7.82 -11.14 23.46
N TRP A 111 8.04 -11.48 24.74
CA TRP A 111 7.09 -11.16 25.81
C TRP A 111 6.90 -9.65 25.97
N ALA A 112 7.99 -8.88 25.98
CA ALA A 112 7.92 -7.42 26.07
C ALA A 112 7.20 -6.81 24.86
N ALA A 113 7.49 -7.27 23.65
CA ALA A 113 6.81 -6.85 22.42
C ALA A 113 5.31 -7.14 22.50
N HIS A 114 4.92 -8.32 22.98
CA HIS A 114 3.52 -8.67 23.20
C HIS A 114 2.84 -7.76 24.22
N ALA A 115 3.51 -7.46 25.34
CA ALA A 115 2.98 -6.56 26.36
C ALA A 115 2.81 -5.12 25.83
N ILE A 116 3.80 -4.61 25.09
CA ILE A 116 3.76 -3.28 24.47
C ILE A 116 2.66 -3.23 23.41
N GLU A 117 2.57 -4.23 22.53
CA GLU A 117 1.53 -4.30 21.51
C GLU A 117 0.13 -4.28 22.14
N ARG A 118 -0.10 -5.06 23.20
CA ARG A 118 -1.38 -5.03 23.94
C ARG A 118 -1.66 -3.67 24.55
N ALA A 119 -0.66 -3.00 25.13
CA ALA A 119 -0.84 -1.67 25.72
C ALA A 119 -1.18 -0.62 24.65
N VAL A 120 -0.45 -0.61 23.52
CA VAL A 120 -0.71 0.27 22.39
C VAL A 120 -2.09 0.01 21.80
N LEU A 121 -2.45 -1.26 21.58
CA LEU A 121 -3.75 -1.62 21.04
C LEU A 121 -4.90 -1.24 21.98
N ALA A 122 -4.73 -1.45 23.28
CA ALA A 122 -5.70 -1.01 24.29
C ALA A 122 -5.87 0.52 24.25
N GLU A 123 -4.78 1.27 24.09
CA GLU A 123 -4.82 2.73 23.97
C GLU A 123 -5.52 3.19 22.70
N LEU A 124 -5.22 2.58 21.56
CA LEU A 124 -5.87 2.89 20.28
C LEU A 124 -7.36 2.58 20.34
N VAL A 125 -7.75 1.43 20.92
CA VAL A 125 -9.15 1.07 21.11
C VAL A 125 -9.85 2.05 22.07
N ARG A 126 -9.18 2.45 23.16
CA ARG A 126 -9.69 3.42 24.13
C ARG A 126 -9.91 4.79 23.51
N GLY A 127 -8.97 5.26 22.69
CA GLY A 127 -9.01 6.53 21.98
C GLY A 127 -9.88 6.54 20.71
N SER A 128 -10.34 5.38 20.23
CA SER A 128 -11.15 5.30 19.01
C SER A 128 -12.52 5.96 19.15
N SER A 129 -12.92 6.72 18.12
CA SER A 129 -14.25 7.35 18.02
C SER A 129 -15.35 6.31 17.77
N ALA A 130 -16.59 6.67 18.08
CA ALA A 130 -17.76 5.84 17.79
C ALA A 130 -17.88 5.54 16.28
N GLN A 131 -17.49 6.53 15.45
CA GLN A 131 -17.42 6.42 14.01
C GLN A 131 -16.36 5.44 13.53
N ALA A 132 -15.13 5.52 14.06
CA ALA A 132 -14.05 4.61 13.68
C ALA A 132 -14.40 3.16 14.02
N ARG A 133 -15.13 2.95 15.13
CA ARG A 133 -15.66 1.65 15.52
C ARG A 133 -16.78 1.16 14.60
N ALA A 134 -17.71 2.04 14.22
CA ALA A 134 -18.75 1.73 13.24
C ALA A 134 -18.13 1.36 11.88
N ALA A 135 -17.15 2.14 11.42
CA ALA A 135 -16.37 1.90 10.22
C ALA A 135 -15.67 0.54 10.24
N ALA A 136 -15.06 0.17 11.38
CA ALA A 136 -14.42 -1.12 11.53
C ALA A 136 -15.43 -2.28 11.46
N VAL A 137 -16.60 -2.15 12.07
CA VAL A 137 -17.69 -3.15 11.97
C VAL A 137 -18.16 -3.30 10.54
N THR A 138 -18.49 -2.18 9.88
CA THR A 138 -18.91 -2.19 8.47
C THR A 138 -17.80 -2.76 7.57
N GLY A 139 -16.54 -2.35 7.75
CA GLY A 139 -15.41 -2.89 7.00
C GLY A 139 -15.16 -4.38 7.22
N MET A 140 -15.48 -4.92 8.40
CA MET A 140 -15.46 -6.38 8.63
C MET A 140 -16.62 -7.07 7.91
N LEU A 141 -17.84 -6.54 8.01
CA LEU A 141 -19.02 -7.10 7.35
C LEU A 141 -18.88 -7.09 5.83
N LEU A 142 -18.33 -6.02 5.26
CA LEU A 142 -18.05 -5.91 3.83
C LEU A 142 -17.01 -6.95 3.39
N ARG A 143 -15.92 -7.13 4.14
CA ARG A 143 -14.93 -8.19 3.86
C ARG A 143 -15.53 -9.58 3.94
N GLN A 144 -16.39 -9.84 4.92
CA GLN A 144 -17.11 -11.09 5.05
C GLN A 144 -18.09 -11.32 3.88
N GLY A 145 -18.78 -10.26 3.44
CA GLY A 145 -19.68 -10.30 2.28
C GLY A 145 -18.94 -10.57 0.97
N LEU A 146 -17.78 -9.93 0.77
CA LEU A 146 -16.90 -10.18 -0.39
C LEU A 146 -16.31 -11.59 -0.40
N ALA A 147 -15.94 -12.13 0.77
CA ALA A 147 -15.35 -13.48 0.87
C ALA A 147 -16.34 -14.62 0.57
N VAL A 148 -17.65 -14.34 0.65
CA VAL A 148 -18.73 -15.32 0.42
C VAL A 148 -19.48 -15.01 -0.89
N ASP A 149 -18.94 -14.14 -1.75
CA ASP A 149 -19.59 -13.63 -2.98
C ASP A 149 -21.01 -13.07 -2.74
N ALA A 150 -21.31 -12.65 -1.51
CA ALA A 150 -22.63 -12.20 -1.08
C ALA A 150 -22.86 -10.70 -1.29
N VAL A 151 -21.80 -9.94 -1.57
CA VAL A 151 -21.84 -8.50 -1.88
C VAL A 151 -21.23 -8.29 -3.27
N ASP A 152 -22.00 -7.68 -4.17
CA ASP A 152 -21.56 -7.39 -5.53
C ASP A 152 -20.39 -6.39 -5.50
N ALA A 153 -19.24 -6.78 -6.06
CA ALA A 153 -18.03 -5.96 -6.10
C ALA A 153 -18.24 -4.62 -6.84
N THR A 154 -19.26 -4.55 -7.70
CA THR A 154 -19.66 -3.32 -8.40
C THR A 154 -20.20 -2.24 -7.46
N GLU A 155 -20.71 -2.60 -6.27
CA GLU A 155 -21.12 -1.63 -5.25
C GLU A 155 -19.96 -0.82 -4.65
N PHE A 156 -18.72 -1.24 -4.93
CA PHE A 156 -17.49 -0.56 -4.54
C PHE A 156 -16.78 0.11 -5.73
N GLU A 157 -17.46 0.29 -6.88
CA GLU A 157 -16.89 0.96 -8.05
C GLU A 157 -16.27 2.32 -7.68
N GLY A 158 -14.95 2.41 -7.82
CA GLY A 158 -14.15 3.61 -7.51
C GLY A 158 -13.27 3.50 -6.26
N LEU A 159 -13.58 2.58 -5.34
CA LEU A 159 -12.70 2.19 -4.22
C LEU A 159 -12.05 0.83 -4.47
N TRP A 160 -12.76 -0.04 -5.19
CA TRP A 160 -12.37 -1.40 -5.54
C TRP A 160 -12.59 -1.60 -7.04
N HIS A 161 -11.68 -2.29 -7.73
CA HIS A 161 -11.80 -2.66 -9.15
C HIS A 161 -11.60 -4.18 -9.24
N GLU A 162 -12.25 -4.87 -10.17
CA GLU A 162 -12.20 -6.33 -10.28
C GLU A 162 -10.76 -6.87 -10.41
N ASP A 163 -9.86 -6.13 -11.06
CA ASP A 163 -8.44 -6.46 -11.15
C ASP A 163 -7.70 -6.38 -9.80
N LEU A 164 -8.24 -5.69 -8.80
CA LEU A 164 -7.60 -5.49 -7.49
C LEU A 164 -7.75 -6.69 -6.57
N GLY A 165 -8.88 -7.41 -6.60
CA GLY A 165 -9.16 -8.49 -5.64
C GLY A 165 -8.17 -9.66 -5.70
N GLY A 166 -7.67 -9.97 -6.90
CA GLY A 166 -6.59 -10.94 -7.10
C GLY A 166 -5.18 -10.33 -7.02
N SER A 167 -5.05 -9.02 -7.17
CA SER A 167 -3.76 -8.34 -7.20
C SER A 167 -3.16 -8.13 -5.81
N VAL A 168 -1.84 -8.19 -5.77
CA VAL A 168 -1.01 -7.88 -4.60
C VAL A 168 -1.33 -6.52 -3.96
N PRO A 169 -1.43 -5.40 -4.71
CA PRO A 169 -1.77 -4.11 -4.13
C PRO A 169 -3.21 -4.06 -3.62
N GLY A 170 -4.14 -4.75 -4.28
CA GLY A 170 -5.55 -4.75 -3.87
C GLY A 170 -5.81 -5.53 -2.58
N LYS A 171 -5.13 -6.66 -2.34
CA LYS A 171 -5.18 -7.36 -1.04
C LYS A 171 -4.62 -6.50 0.10
N SER A 172 -3.47 -5.87 -0.14
CA SER A 172 -2.85 -4.95 0.83
C SER A 172 -3.76 -3.75 1.10
N PHE A 173 -4.39 -3.21 0.05
CA PHE A 173 -5.37 -2.16 0.17
C PHE A 173 -6.62 -2.60 0.91
N ALA A 174 -7.22 -3.76 0.64
CA ALA A 174 -8.37 -4.26 1.40
C ALA A 174 -8.09 -4.31 2.90
N ALA A 175 -6.88 -4.77 3.24
CA ALA A 175 -6.44 -4.85 4.62
C ALA A 175 -6.34 -3.45 5.27
N LEU A 176 -5.95 -2.43 4.49
CA LEU A 176 -5.74 -1.05 4.94
C LEU A 176 -6.97 -0.14 4.75
N ALA A 177 -7.89 -0.45 3.83
CA ALA A 177 -8.94 0.45 3.35
C ALA A 177 -9.96 0.73 4.44
N ALA A 178 -10.32 -0.26 5.26
CA ALA A 178 -11.20 -0.06 6.40
C ALA A 178 -10.57 0.89 7.45
N PHE A 179 -9.24 0.87 7.59
CA PHE A 179 -8.49 1.79 8.45
C PHE A 179 -8.39 3.20 7.86
N LEU A 180 -8.08 3.30 6.55
CA LEU A 180 -7.95 4.57 5.83
C LEU A 180 -9.30 5.27 5.59
N ALA A 181 -10.41 4.52 5.54
CA ALA A 181 -11.75 5.06 5.36
C ALA A 181 -12.40 5.53 6.67
N ALA A 182 -11.88 5.13 7.84
CA ALA A 182 -12.45 5.51 9.13
C ALA A 182 -12.44 7.04 9.39
N PRO A 183 -11.36 7.79 9.09
CA PRO A 183 -11.37 9.26 9.16
C PRO A 183 -12.32 9.91 8.14
N TYR A 184 -12.54 9.27 6.99
CA TYR A 184 -13.47 9.75 5.96
C TYR A 184 -14.92 9.67 6.42
N LEU A 185 -15.25 8.74 7.32
CA LEU A 185 -16.58 8.68 7.90
C LEU A 185 -16.80 9.70 9.03
N ASP A 186 -15.71 10.22 9.62
CA ASP A 186 -15.75 11.35 10.57
C ASP A 186 -15.92 12.71 9.85
N GLY A 187 -15.57 12.81 8.55
CA GLY A 187 -15.56 14.07 7.79
C GLY A 187 -16.47 14.17 6.55
N ALA A 188 -16.85 13.06 5.90
CA ALA A 188 -17.61 13.10 4.63
C ALA A 188 -19.12 13.36 4.80
N VAL A 189 -19.63 13.41 6.02
CA VAL A 189 -20.95 14.01 6.30
C VAL A 189 -20.87 15.56 6.23
N GLY A 190 -19.66 16.12 6.17
CA GLY A 190 -19.41 17.52 5.81
C GLY A 190 -19.01 17.67 4.34
N ALA A 191 -19.97 18.07 3.51
CA ALA A 191 -19.82 18.71 2.20
C ALA A 191 -18.53 18.39 1.40
N ILE A 192 -18.64 17.51 0.38
CA ILE A 192 -17.82 17.75 -0.83
C ILE A 192 -18.15 19.19 -1.22
N ASP A 193 -17.20 20.11 -1.10
CA ASP A 193 -17.45 21.51 -1.44
C ASP A 193 -18.10 21.58 -2.83
N VAL A 194 -19.20 22.35 -2.93
CA VAL A 194 -19.93 22.56 -4.19
C VAL A 194 -18.95 22.97 -5.29
N ASP A 195 -17.89 23.71 -4.91
CA ASP A 195 -16.82 24.13 -5.81
C ASP A 195 -15.99 22.96 -6.36
N GLU A 196 -15.58 22.00 -5.52
CA GLU A 196 -14.87 20.80 -5.99
C GLU A 196 -15.78 19.88 -6.82
N ALA A 197 -17.03 19.73 -6.40
CA ALA A 197 -18.02 18.97 -7.17
C ALA A 197 -18.27 19.59 -8.55
N TYR A 198 -18.35 20.92 -8.62
CA TYR A 198 -18.52 21.67 -9.86
C TYR A 198 -17.29 21.54 -10.76
N ALA A 199 -16.09 21.71 -10.21
CA ALA A 199 -14.85 21.53 -10.96
C ALA A 199 -14.73 20.10 -11.53
N ARG A 200 -15.10 19.08 -10.76
CA ARG A 200 -15.16 17.68 -11.23
C ARG A 200 -16.19 17.49 -12.34
N PHE A 201 -17.36 18.11 -12.24
CA PHE A 201 -18.37 18.10 -13.31
C PHE A 201 -17.85 18.73 -14.59
N VAL A 202 -17.21 19.90 -14.53
CA VAL A 202 -16.63 20.57 -15.71
C VAL A 202 -15.52 19.72 -16.33
N ARG A 203 -14.62 19.14 -15.53
CA ARG A 203 -13.60 18.18 -16.00
C ARG A 203 -14.23 16.97 -16.71
N SER A 204 -15.37 16.49 -16.22
CA SER A 204 -16.07 15.35 -16.84
C SER A 204 -16.66 15.69 -18.21
N GLN A 205 -17.11 16.93 -18.44
CA GLN A 205 -17.54 17.40 -19.77
C GLN A 205 -16.40 17.35 -20.79
N LEU A 206 -15.20 17.79 -20.39
CA LEU A 206 -13.99 17.70 -21.24
C LEU A 206 -13.62 16.25 -21.55
N THR A 207 -13.70 15.36 -20.56
CA THR A 207 -13.48 13.91 -20.77
C THR A 207 -14.47 13.34 -21.78
N MET A 208 -15.74 13.72 -21.70
CA MET A 208 -16.77 13.29 -22.64
C MET A 208 -16.51 13.80 -24.06
N GLN A 209 -16.07 15.06 -24.21
CA GLN A 209 -15.66 15.61 -25.51
C GLN A 209 -14.45 14.86 -26.11
N LYS A 210 -13.45 14.51 -25.29
CA LYS A 210 -12.30 13.68 -25.74
C LYS A 210 -12.75 12.29 -26.19
N ARG A 211 -13.67 11.65 -25.46
CA ARG A 211 -14.26 10.37 -25.88
C ARG A 211 -14.99 10.48 -27.22
N PHE A 212 -15.73 11.57 -27.42
CA PHE A 212 -16.38 11.84 -28.70
C PHE A 212 -15.39 12.03 -29.85
N GLN A 213 -14.28 12.74 -29.63
CA GLN A 213 -13.22 12.88 -30.64
C GLN A 213 -12.64 11.52 -31.03
N ALA A 214 -12.40 10.64 -30.05
CA ALA A 214 -11.94 9.28 -30.31
C ALA A 214 -12.98 8.40 -31.02
N TYR A 215 -14.27 8.63 -30.77
CA TYR A 215 -15.37 7.99 -31.50
C TYR A 215 -15.45 8.45 -32.96
N ARG A 216 -15.27 9.75 -33.22
CA ARG A 216 -15.32 10.33 -34.57
C ARG A 216 -14.09 9.97 -35.41
N ASP A 217 -12.93 9.83 -34.79
CA ASP A 217 -11.68 9.44 -35.45
C ASP A 217 -11.25 8.04 -35.00
N PRO A 218 -11.83 6.98 -35.59
CA PRO A 218 -11.51 5.60 -35.24
C PRO A 218 -10.03 5.25 -35.45
N ASP A 219 -9.31 5.97 -36.32
CA ASP A 219 -7.88 5.78 -36.54
C ASP A 219 -7.03 6.18 -35.33
N THR A 220 -7.59 6.94 -34.38
CA THR A 220 -6.91 7.29 -33.12
C THR A 220 -6.50 6.03 -32.34
N PHE A 221 -7.38 5.04 -32.24
CA PHE A 221 -7.09 3.79 -31.54
C PHE A 221 -6.07 2.94 -32.29
N ARG A 222 -6.18 2.90 -33.63
CA ARG A 222 -5.21 2.23 -34.48
C ARG A 222 -3.80 2.84 -34.34
N ARG A 223 -3.68 4.17 -34.34
CA ARG A 223 -2.39 4.87 -34.11
C ARG A 223 -1.82 4.57 -32.73
N GLN A 224 -2.66 4.53 -31.69
CA GLN A 224 -2.23 4.14 -30.33
C GLN A 224 -1.75 2.69 -30.27
N ALA A 225 -2.47 1.77 -30.92
CA ALA A 225 -2.08 0.36 -31.00
C ALA A 225 -0.75 0.17 -31.74
N ILE A 226 -0.52 0.91 -32.83
CA ILE A 226 0.77 0.93 -33.55
C ILE A 226 1.89 1.44 -32.64
N LYS A 227 1.68 2.54 -31.91
CA LYS A 227 2.68 3.07 -30.97
C LYS A 227 3.03 2.10 -29.84
N GLN A 228 2.03 1.38 -29.31
CA GLN A 228 2.26 0.33 -28.31
C GLN A 228 3.08 -0.83 -28.88
N TRP A 229 2.78 -1.24 -30.11
CA TRP A 229 3.58 -2.25 -30.81
C TRP A 229 5.04 -1.82 -30.98
N GLU A 230 5.27 -0.59 -31.46
CA GLU A 230 6.61 -0.03 -31.64
C GLU A 230 7.42 0.01 -30.34
N SER A 231 6.77 0.34 -29.22
CA SER A 231 7.42 0.37 -27.90
C SER A 231 7.83 -1.01 -27.38
N ARG A 232 7.20 -2.09 -27.87
CA ARG A 232 7.51 -3.48 -27.48
C ARG A 232 8.60 -4.11 -28.33
N ARG A 233 9.03 -3.46 -29.42
CA ARG A 233 10.03 -4.02 -30.34
C ARG A 233 11.40 -4.05 -29.65
N PRO A 234 12.03 -5.22 -29.45
CA PRO A 234 13.36 -5.29 -28.85
C PRO A 234 14.39 -4.58 -29.75
N ALA A 235 15.40 -3.93 -29.15
CA ALA A 235 16.39 -3.10 -29.84
C ALA A 235 17.37 -3.88 -30.76
N ARG A 236 17.26 -5.21 -30.86
CA ARG A 236 18.06 -6.05 -31.76
C ARG A 236 17.15 -6.89 -32.66
N PRO A 237 17.37 -6.90 -33.99
CA PRO A 237 16.52 -7.65 -34.92
C PRO A 237 16.90 -9.13 -34.90
N ALA A 238 16.36 -9.89 -33.96
CA ALA A 238 16.36 -11.35 -34.05
C ALA A 238 15.14 -11.78 -34.87
N ARG A 239 15.33 -11.90 -36.20
CA ARG A 239 14.35 -12.37 -37.20
C ARG A 239 13.07 -11.51 -37.29
N GLU A 240 12.74 -11.00 -38.47
CA GLU A 240 11.46 -10.32 -38.69
C GLU A 240 10.31 -11.28 -38.34
N PRO A 241 9.48 -10.99 -37.32
CA PRO A 241 8.25 -11.75 -37.13
C PRO A 241 7.37 -11.51 -38.35
N ALA A 242 6.76 -12.58 -38.85
CA ALA A 242 5.86 -12.54 -40.01
C ALA A 242 4.81 -11.44 -39.82
N ASN A 243 4.49 -10.69 -40.89
CA ASN A 243 3.54 -9.57 -40.86
C ASN A 243 2.17 -9.91 -40.23
N GLU A 244 1.80 -11.20 -40.17
CA GLU A 244 0.60 -11.71 -39.49
C GLU A 244 0.55 -11.37 -37.97
N ASP A 245 1.70 -11.31 -37.28
CA ASP A 245 1.72 -11.01 -35.83
C ASP A 245 1.39 -9.55 -35.53
N ARG A 246 1.86 -8.62 -36.38
CA ARG A 246 1.67 -7.18 -36.20
C ARG A 246 0.22 -6.79 -36.42
N ALA A 247 -0.38 -7.25 -37.53
CA ALA A 247 -1.76 -6.90 -37.86
C ALA A 247 -2.74 -7.45 -36.81
N ALA A 248 -2.54 -8.70 -36.37
CA ALA A 248 -3.36 -9.31 -35.34
C ALA A 248 -3.21 -8.62 -33.96
N PHE A 249 -1.98 -8.22 -33.59
CA PHE A 249 -1.76 -7.43 -32.37
C PHE A 249 -2.47 -6.07 -32.43
N ILE A 250 -2.32 -5.34 -33.54
CA ILE A 250 -2.95 -4.02 -33.71
C ILE A 250 -4.47 -4.16 -33.63
N ALA A 251 -5.07 -5.13 -34.33
CA ALA A 251 -6.51 -5.34 -34.31
C ALA A 251 -7.05 -5.66 -32.89
N ARG A 252 -6.39 -6.58 -32.16
CA ARG A 252 -6.78 -6.92 -30.77
C ARG A 252 -6.62 -5.73 -29.83
N THR A 253 -5.52 -4.97 -29.97
CA THR A 253 -5.24 -3.81 -29.13
C THR A 253 -6.21 -2.67 -29.43
N GLU A 254 -6.52 -2.42 -30.70
CA GLU A 254 -7.51 -1.44 -31.14
C GLU A 254 -8.89 -1.78 -30.55
N SER A 255 -9.33 -3.03 -30.67
CA SER A 255 -10.59 -3.51 -30.08
C SER A 255 -10.61 -3.34 -28.56
N ALA A 256 -9.55 -3.73 -27.85
CA ALA A 256 -9.45 -3.55 -26.41
C ALA A 256 -9.47 -2.07 -25.99
N LEU A 257 -8.84 -1.18 -26.77
CA LEU A 257 -8.86 0.27 -26.52
C LEU A 257 -10.27 0.86 -26.73
N ARG A 258 -10.99 0.41 -27.76
CA ARG A 258 -12.39 0.81 -28.03
C ARG A 258 -13.34 0.32 -26.94
N GLN A 259 -13.16 -0.92 -26.50
CA GLN A 259 -13.91 -1.52 -25.39
C GLN A 259 -13.68 -0.74 -24.08
N ARG A 260 -12.41 -0.45 -23.74
CA ARG A 260 -12.05 0.36 -22.56
C ARG A 260 -12.59 1.79 -22.63
N ALA A 261 -12.68 2.36 -23.83
CA ALA A 261 -13.30 3.66 -24.04
C ALA A 261 -14.83 3.62 -23.95
N GLY A 262 -15.44 2.43 -23.86
CA GLY A 262 -16.89 2.22 -23.82
C GLY A 262 -17.58 2.46 -25.16
N LEU A 263 -16.84 2.43 -26.28
CA LEU A 263 -17.34 2.83 -27.59
C LEU A 263 -17.97 1.68 -28.39
N ASP A 264 -17.76 0.44 -27.97
CA ASP A 264 -18.30 -0.73 -28.65
C ASP A 264 -19.82 -0.74 -28.59
N GLY A 265 -20.47 -1.00 -29.72
CA GLY A 265 -21.94 -1.05 -29.83
C GLY A 265 -22.62 0.33 -29.82
N LEU A 266 -21.88 1.42 -30.03
CA LEU A 266 -22.48 2.71 -30.36
C LEU A 266 -22.82 2.76 -31.86
N PRO A 267 -24.01 3.28 -32.25
CA PRO A 267 -24.32 3.55 -33.65
C PRO A 267 -23.25 4.47 -34.28
N PRO A 268 -22.95 4.35 -35.59
CA PRO A 268 -22.05 5.28 -36.27
C PRO A 268 -22.74 6.64 -36.53
N GLY A 269 -21.93 7.69 -36.73
CA GLY A 269 -22.42 9.00 -37.17
C GLY A 269 -23.14 9.87 -36.12
N LEU A 270 -23.08 9.52 -34.84
CA LEU A 270 -23.67 10.34 -33.77
C LEU A 270 -23.02 11.73 -33.72
N SER A 271 -23.81 12.79 -33.57
CA SER A 271 -23.31 14.10 -33.18
C SER A 271 -22.79 14.09 -31.73
N LEU A 272 -22.04 15.11 -31.31
CA LEU A 272 -21.54 15.23 -29.93
C LEU A 272 -22.68 15.21 -28.91
N GLY A 273 -23.79 15.88 -29.24
CA GLY A 273 -25.00 15.90 -28.42
C GLY A 273 -25.59 14.52 -28.27
N GLU A 274 -25.82 13.81 -29.38
CA GLU A 274 -26.41 12.45 -29.43
C GLU A 274 -25.49 11.41 -28.79
N PHE A 275 -24.18 11.53 -28.97
CA PHE A 275 -23.17 10.70 -28.34
C PHE A 275 -23.22 10.83 -26.82
N ALA A 276 -23.14 12.06 -26.30
CA ALA A 276 -23.22 12.30 -24.87
C ALA A 276 -24.59 11.89 -24.31
N ALA A 277 -25.64 12.04 -25.11
CA ALA A 277 -27.00 11.63 -24.82
C ALA A 277 -27.22 10.11 -24.77
N HIS A 278 -26.37 9.32 -25.43
CA HIS A 278 -26.57 7.89 -25.58
C HIS A 278 -26.63 7.18 -24.21
N PRO A 279 -27.56 6.24 -23.96
CA PRO A 279 -27.74 5.61 -22.65
C PRO A 279 -26.46 5.03 -22.05
N ARG A 280 -25.65 4.33 -22.86
CA ARG A 280 -24.35 3.79 -22.42
C ARG A 280 -23.34 4.87 -22.02
N MET A 281 -23.32 6.00 -22.74
CA MET A 281 -22.45 7.12 -22.41
C MET A 281 -22.93 7.85 -21.17
N GLN A 282 -24.24 8.01 -20.98
CA GLN A 282 -24.82 8.57 -19.77
C GLN A 282 -24.54 7.70 -18.55
N ALA A 283 -24.70 6.38 -18.65
CA ALA A 283 -24.37 5.44 -17.56
C ALA A 283 -22.88 5.55 -17.17
N ALA A 284 -21.99 5.48 -18.16
CA ALA A 284 -20.54 5.63 -17.92
C ALA A 284 -20.17 7.01 -17.35
N TRP A 285 -20.88 8.07 -17.75
CA TRP A 285 -20.65 9.43 -17.26
C TRP A 285 -21.14 9.62 -15.82
N ARG A 286 -22.31 9.06 -15.48
CA ARG A 286 -22.83 9.04 -14.10
C ARG A 286 -21.94 8.24 -13.18
N ALA A 287 -21.51 7.04 -13.60
CA ALA A 287 -20.55 6.23 -12.86
C ALA A 287 -19.26 7.01 -12.57
N PHE A 288 -18.69 7.69 -13.57
CA PHE A 288 -17.51 8.54 -13.39
C PHE A 288 -17.69 9.65 -12.34
N LEU A 289 -18.91 10.18 -12.19
CA LEU A 289 -19.25 11.21 -11.20
C LEU A 289 -19.80 10.66 -9.88
N ALA A 290 -19.94 9.33 -9.76
CA ALA A 290 -20.64 8.63 -8.68
C ALA A 290 -22.09 9.13 -8.49
N TYR A 291 -22.80 9.38 -9.58
CA TYR A 291 -24.20 9.80 -9.59
C TYR A 291 -25.12 8.58 -9.74
N PRO A 292 -26.22 8.47 -8.98
CA PRO A 292 -27.18 7.39 -9.15
C PRO A 292 -27.86 7.47 -10.52
N ASP A 293 -28.34 6.34 -11.04
CA ASP A 293 -29.03 6.28 -12.33
C ASP A 293 -30.30 7.13 -12.40
N SER A 294 -30.92 7.37 -11.24
CA SER A 294 -32.06 8.29 -11.08
C SER A 294 -31.68 9.77 -11.26
N SER A 295 -30.39 10.10 -11.35
CA SER A 295 -29.95 11.48 -11.53
C SER A 295 -30.42 12.06 -12.87
N PRO A 296 -30.72 13.37 -12.92
CA PRO A 296 -31.00 14.05 -14.18
C PRO A 296 -29.92 13.78 -15.22
N ARG A 297 -30.32 13.75 -16.49
CA ARG A 297 -29.39 13.55 -17.61
C ARG A 297 -28.25 14.58 -17.55
N LEU A 298 -27.01 14.11 -17.67
CA LEU A 298 -25.82 14.95 -17.70
C LEU A 298 -25.73 15.66 -19.05
N SER A 299 -25.39 16.94 -19.04
CA SER A 299 -25.35 17.78 -20.24
C SER A 299 -23.95 18.33 -20.47
N LEU A 300 -23.59 18.48 -21.75
CA LEU A 300 -22.39 19.21 -22.20
C LEU A 300 -22.62 20.71 -22.28
N ALA A 301 -23.87 21.17 -22.15
CA ALA A 301 -24.17 22.60 -22.10
C ALA A 301 -23.42 23.24 -20.91
N PRO A 302 -22.72 24.36 -21.12
CA PRO A 302 -22.12 25.11 -20.02
C PRO A 302 -23.23 25.51 -19.03
N ILE A 303 -23.04 25.16 -17.76
CA ILE A 303 -23.93 25.58 -16.68
C ILE A 303 -23.10 26.25 -15.60
N GLY A 304 -23.66 27.30 -15.00
CA GLY A 304 -23.02 27.98 -13.86
C GLY A 304 -23.05 27.12 -12.61
N ARG A 305 -22.20 27.48 -11.64
CA ARG A 305 -22.07 26.80 -10.33
C ARG A 305 -23.41 26.62 -9.63
N GLU A 306 -24.24 27.66 -9.57
CA GLU A 306 -25.53 27.59 -8.87
C GLU A 306 -26.52 26.65 -9.57
N THR A 307 -26.57 26.70 -10.90
CA THR A 307 -27.41 25.80 -11.70
C THR A 307 -26.95 24.35 -11.55
N PHE A 308 -25.65 24.10 -11.54
CA PHE A 308 -25.09 22.78 -11.22
C PHE A 308 -25.49 22.34 -9.81
N ALA A 309 -25.37 23.24 -8.82
CA ALA A 309 -25.67 22.95 -7.44
C ALA A 309 -27.13 22.52 -7.27
N ALA A 310 -28.06 23.28 -7.86
CA ALA A 310 -29.49 22.99 -7.81
C ALA A 310 -29.88 21.74 -8.59
N ARG A 311 -29.28 21.51 -9.77
CA ARG A 311 -29.72 20.45 -10.69
C ARG A 311 -29.09 19.08 -10.41
N TYR A 312 -27.85 19.05 -9.94
CA TYR A 312 -27.07 17.82 -9.81
C TYR A 312 -26.56 17.59 -8.39
N TYR A 313 -25.97 18.60 -7.76
CA TYR A 313 -25.32 18.42 -6.47
C TYR A 313 -26.30 18.20 -5.32
N ARG A 314 -27.24 19.14 -5.10
CA ARG A 314 -28.20 19.06 -3.99
C ARG A 314 -29.08 17.82 -4.09
N PRO A 315 -29.70 17.48 -5.24
CA PRO A 315 -30.50 16.25 -5.32
C PRO A 315 -29.72 14.97 -5.01
N VAL A 316 -28.45 14.89 -5.43
CA VAL A 316 -27.59 13.73 -5.13
C VAL A 316 -27.16 13.72 -3.66
N SER A 317 -26.86 14.90 -3.10
CA SER A 317 -26.54 15.05 -1.67
C SER A 317 -27.74 14.68 -0.80
N ASP A 318 -28.91 15.23 -1.11
CA ASP A 318 -30.17 14.98 -0.42
C ASP A 318 -30.58 13.52 -0.55
N ALA A 319 -30.48 12.94 -1.76
CA ALA A 319 -30.71 11.51 -1.96
C ALA A 319 -29.72 10.65 -1.15
N ARG A 320 -28.44 11.03 -1.04
CA ARG A 320 -27.47 10.32 -0.19
C ARG A 320 -27.78 10.45 1.31
N GLN A 321 -28.34 11.58 1.72
CA GLN A 321 -28.81 11.80 3.10
C GLN A 321 -30.13 11.08 3.39
N GLN A 322 -30.96 10.87 2.36
CA GLN A 322 -32.27 10.21 2.44
C GLN A 322 -32.21 8.70 2.17
N LEU A 323 -31.15 8.21 1.52
CA LEU A 323 -30.86 6.79 1.51
C LEU A 323 -30.82 6.36 2.98
N PRO A 324 -31.70 5.43 3.41
CA PRO A 324 -31.51 4.81 4.71
C PRO A 324 -30.06 4.35 4.72
N PRO A 325 -29.26 4.64 5.76
CA PRO A 325 -27.91 4.11 5.83
C PRO A 325 -28.05 2.63 5.53
N ARG A 326 -27.59 2.19 4.34
CA ARG A 326 -27.75 0.80 3.92
C ARG A 326 -27.28 -0.02 5.10
N ASP A 327 -28.10 -0.99 5.51
CA ASP A 327 -28.14 -1.66 6.82
C ASP A 327 -26.87 -2.46 7.20
N TYR A 328 -25.70 -2.04 6.70
CA TYR A 328 -24.36 -2.54 6.96
C TYR A 328 -23.73 -1.93 8.23
N GLY A 329 -24.45 -1.06 8.95
CA GLY A 329 -23.94 -0.48 10.20
C GLY A 329 -24.97 0.42 10.87
N HIS A 330 -25.36 0.05 12.10
CA HIS A 330 -26.08 0.91 13.04
C HIS A 330 -25.47 2.31 13.13
N GLN A 331 -26.29 3.29 13.49
CA GLN A 331 -25.82 4.67 13.69
C GLN A 331 -24.54 4.70 14.54
N PRO A 332 -23.51 5.48 14.16
CA PRO A 332 -22.24 5.57 14.88
C PRO A 332 -22.40 5.73 16.40
N ALA A 333 -23.42 6.46 16.83
CA ALA A 333 -23.79 6.64 18.23
C ALA A 333 -23.93 5.31 19.01
N ALA A 334 -24.42 4.23 18.38
CA ALA A 334 -24.57 2.91 19.00
C ALA A 334 -23.23 2.25 19.38
N TYR A 335 -22.11 2.70 18.80
CA TYR A 335 -20.76 2.20 19.07
C TYR A 335 -19.94 3.10 20.00
N GLY A 336 -20.55 4.19 20.48
CA GLY A 336 -19.95 5.11 21.45
C GLY A 336 -19.65 4.44 22.80
N ASN A 337 -18.82 5.07 23.62
CA ASN A 337 -18.53 4.53 24.96
C ASN A 337 -19.83 4.47 25.81
N GLY A 338 -20.16 3.30 26.32
CA GLY A 338 -21.38 3.08 27.12
C GLY A 338 -22.64 2.80 26.30
N ALA A 339 -22.58 2.89 24.97
CA ALA A 339 -23.69 2.55 24.10
C ALA A 339 -23.88 1.02 23.96
N GLU A 340 -25.05 0.62 23.46
CA GLU A 340 -25.47 -0.79 23.32
C GLU A 340 -24.42 -1.67 22.62
N ARG A 341 -23.76 -1.15 21.58
CA ARG A 341 -22.80 -1.90 20.75
C ARG A 341 -21.36 -1.47 20.97
N ALA A 342 -21.06 -0.77 22.06
CA ALA A 342 -19.71 -0.30 22.37
C ALA A 342 -18.67 -1.43 22.36
N ALA A 343 -19.01 -2.60 22.92
CA ALA A 343 -18.12 -3.75 22.97
C ALA A 343 -17.86 -4.36 21.58
N GLN A 344 -18.91 -4.50 20.77
CA GLN A 344 -18.81 -4.97 19.39
C GLN A 344 -17.92 -4.03 18.55
N GLY A 345 -18.16 -2.72 18.64
CA GLY A 345 -17.38 -1.72 17.93
C GLY A 345 -15.89 -1.70 18.32
N ARG A 346 -15.60 -1.78 19.64
CA ARG A 346 -14.21 -1.88 20.13
C ARG A 346 -13.53 -3.15 19.64
N ARG A 347 -14.23 -4.28 19.65
CA ARG A 347 -13.68 -5.55 19.19
C ARG A 347 -13.41 -5.52 17.69
N ALA A 348 -14.32 -4.99 16.89
CA ALA A 348 -14.11 -4.85 15.46
C ALA A 348 -12.93 -3.93 15.14
N PHE A 349 -12.82 -2.80 15.83
CA PHE A 349 -11.69 -1.89 15.70
C PHE A 349 -10.37 -2.57 16.09
N GLU A 350 -10.34 -3.31 17.20
CA GLU A 350 -9.17 -4.10 17.62
C GLU A 350 -8.73 -5.10 16.53
N LEU A 351 -9.67 -5.89 16.02
CA LEU A 351 -9.40 -6.91 14.99
C LEU A 351 -8.94 -6.29 13.66
N MET A 352 -9.35 -5.06 13.39
CA MET A 352 -8.90 -4.30 12.21
C MET A 352 -7.49 -3.74 12.38
N VAL A 353 -7.16 -3.19 13.55
CA VAL A 353 -5.88 -2.48 13.78
C VAL A 353 -4.73 -3.43 14.13
N ALA A 354 -4.99 -4.51 14.87
CA ALA A 354 -3.93 -5.43 15.32
C ALA A 354 -3.08 -6.01 14.18
N PRO A 355 -3.66 -6.47 13.04
CA PRO A 355 -2.87 -6.97 11.92
C PRO A 355 -2.01 -5.89 11.27
N MET A 356 -2.49 -4.64 11.25
CA MET A 356 -1.72 -3.50 10.71
C MET A 356 -0.48 -3.21 11.55
N LEU A 357 -0.62 -3.25 12.87
CA LEU A 357 0.52 -3.14 13.78
C LEU A 357 1.52 -4.30 13.58
N GLY A 358 1.02 -5.54 13.48
CA GLY A 358 1.85 -6.71 13.21
C GLY A 358 2.62 -6.59 11.89
N LEU A 359 1.96 -6.15 10.82
CA LEU A 359 2.56 -5.95 9.52
C LEU A 359 3.59 -4.81 9.52
N ALA A 360 3.32 -3.72 10.24
CA ALA A 360 4.24 -2.60 10.37
C ALA A 360 5.51 -2.99 11.16
N LEU A 361 5.37 -3.78 12.22
CA LEU A 361 6.49 -4.35 12.98
C LEU A 361 7.30 -5.35 12.14
N SER A 362 6.63 -6.24 11.41
CA SER A 362 7.28 -7.18 10.49
C SER A 362 8.07 -6.45 9.40
N MET A 363 7.49 -5.42 8.79
CA MET A 363 8.21 -4.60 7.79
C MET A 363 9.43 -3.90 8.40
N PHE A 364 9.34 -3.43 9.63
CA PHE A 364 10.50 -2.86 10.33
C PHE A 364 11.60 -3.91 10.54
N GLY A 365 11.24 -5.13 10.97
CA GLY A 365 12.16 -6.26 11.10
C GLY A 365 12.84 -6.62 9.77
N ILE A 366 12.05 -6.66 8.69
CA ILE A 366 12.55 -6.83 7.31
C ILE A 366 13.57 -5.77 6.96
N LEU A 367 13.23 -4.48 7.12
CA LEU A 367 14.11 -3.37 6.77
C LEU A 367 15.42 -3.42 7.56
N LEU A 368 15.34 -3.68 8.86
CA LEU A 368 16.49 -3.85 9.74
C LEU A 368 17.43 -4.95 9.22
N HIS A 369 16.89 -6.11 8.86
CA HIS A 369 17.69 -7.25 8.42
C HIS A 369 18.13 -7.19 6.96
N VAL A 370 17.40 -6.50 6.08
CA VAL A 370 17.87 -6.15 4.73
C VAL A 370 19.06 -5.20 4.82
N CYS A 371 18.97 -4.14 5.63
CA CYS A 371 20.10 -3.23 5.85
C CYS A 371 21.28 -3.97 6.50
N ARG A 372 21.04 -4.81 7.50
CA ARG A 372 22.09 -5.61 8.15
C ARG A 372 22.72 -6.60 7.20
N GLY A 373 21.94 -7.32 6.40
CA GLY A 373 22.44 -8.22 5.37
C GLY A 373 23.31 -7.48 4.36
N GLY A 374 22.88 -6.30 3.91
CA GLY A 374 23.67 -5.42 3.05
C GLY A 374 24.99 -5.00 3.68
N LEU A 375 24.98 -4.56 4.95
CA LEU A 375 26.20 -4.20 5.68
C LEU A 375 27.13 -5.40 5.85
N LEU A 376 26.61 -6.56 6.26
CA LEU A 376 27.39 -7.80 6.41
C LEU A 376 28.02 -8.23 5.08
N LEU A 377 27.29 -8.11 3.97
CA LEU A 377 27.80 -8.40 2.64
C LEU A 377 28.92 -7.42 2.23
N MET A 378 28.74 -6.12 2.50
CA MET A 378 29.80 -5.11 2.27
C MET A 378 31.04 -5.39 3.12
N GLN A 379 30.87 -5.77 4.39
CA GLN A 379 31.98 -6.14 5.28
C GLN A 379 32.68 -7.41 4.80
N TYR A 380 31.91 -8.42 4.37
CA TYR A 380 32.43 -9.66 3.81
C TYR A 380 33.27 -9.41 2.55
N ALA A 381 32.77 -8.60 1.62
CA ALA A 381 33.43 -8.28 0.37
C ALA A 381 34.67 -7.40 0.58
N SER A 382 34.59 -6.39 1.45
CA SER A 382 35.67 -5.43 1.67
C SER A 382 36.75 -5.94 2.64
N GLY A 383 36.41 -6.88 3.55
CA GLY A 383 37.26 -7.33 4.65
C GLY A 383 37.38 -6.32 5.81
N TRP A 384 36.59 -5.24 5.78
CA TRP A 384 36.51 -4.25 6.86
C TRP A 384 35.24 -4.45 7.66
N ARG A 385 35.31 -4.35 8.99
CA ARG A 385 34.15 -4.36 9.89
C ARG A 385 34.08 -3.08 10.70
N PHE A 386 32.90 -2.74 11.21
CA PHE A 386 32.78 -1.66 12.18
C PHE A 386 33.54 -2.00 13.46
N ARG A 387 34.25 -1.03 14.01
CA ARG A 387 35.02 -1.18 15.25
C ARG A 387 34.10 -1.24 16.47
N HIS A 388 32.99 -0.51 16.44
CA HIS A 388 32.06 -0.38 17.55
C HIS A 388 30.64 -0.71 17.10
N ALA A 389 29.91 -1.46 17.93
CA ALA A 389 28.52 -1.81 17.67
C ALA A 389 27.61 -0.57 17.53
N GLY A 390 27.92 0.53 18.22
CA GLY A 390 27.19 1.79 18.07
C GLY A 390 27.29 2.38 16.67
N VAL A 391 28.44 2.24 15.99
CA VAL A 391 28.61 2.73 14.61
C VAL A 391 27.80 1.86 13.65
N GLU A 392 27.80 0.54 13.85
CA GLU A 392 26.96 -0.38 13.07
C GLU A 392 25.47 -0.04 13.24
N LEU A 393 25.01 0.21 14.47
CA LEU A 393 23.63 0.59 14.75
C LEU A 393 23.26 1.92 14.06
N VAL A 394 24.12 2.93 14.13
CA VAL A 394 23.88 4.21 13.43
C VAL A 394 23.83 3.99 11.92
N ALA A 395 24.71 3.17 11.36
CA ALA A 395 24.69 2.83 9.93
C ALA A 395 23.41 2.08 9.53
N LEU A 396 22.93 1.16 10.38
CA LEU A 396 21.66 0.46 10.17
C LEU A 396 20.48 1.42 10.15
N LEU A 397 20.36 2.28 11.16
CA LEU A 397 19.28 3.26 11.26
C LEU A 397 19.31 4.26 10.10
N ALA A 398 20.50 4.70 9.69
CA ALA A 398 20.66 5.57 8.52
C ALA A 398 20.25 4.86 7.22
N GLY A 399 20.57 3.57 7.08
CA GLY A 399 20.14 2.74 5.95
C GLY A 399 18.62 2.58 5.89
N ILE A 400 17.98 2.25 7.01
CA ILE A 400 16.52 2.16 7.11
C ILE A 400 15.87 3.49 6.74
N TRP A 401 16.35 4.59 7.33
CA TRP A 401 15.84 5.93 7.04
C TRP A 401 15.99 6.27 5.55
N ALA A 402 17.13 5.98 4.93
CA ALA A 402 17.36 6.21 3.51
C ALA A 402 16.40 5.39 2.63
N ILE A 403 16.15 4.11 2.96
CA ILE A 403 15.17 3.27 2.25
C ILE A 403 13.77 3.86 2.39
N CYS A 404 13.35 4.27 3.58
CA CYS A 404 12.04 4.91 3.79
C CYS A 404 11.92 6.20 2.97
N GLN A 405 12.97 7.02 2.90
CA GLN A 405 12.97 8.25 2.10
C GLN A 405 12.90 7.97 0.60
N LEU A 406 13.61 6.95 0.12
CA LEU A 406 13.53 6.50 -1.28
C LEU A 406 12.13 5.94 -1.61
N ALA A 407 11.51 5.22 -0.67
CA ALA A 407 10.19 4.64 -0.85
C ALA A 407 9.12 5.69 -1.17
N ARG A 408 9.26 6.93 -0.67
CA ARG A 408 8.33 8.04 -0.93
C ARG A 408 8.24 8.42 -2.41
N PHE A 409 9.27 8.12 -3.21
CA PHE A 409 9.28 8.37 -4.65
C PHE A 409 8.71 7.21 -5.47
N LEU A 410 8.36 6.10 -4.82
CA LEU A 410 7.83 4.95 -5.54
C LEU A 410 6.39 5.24 -5.99
N PRO A 411 6.06 5.04 -7.27
CA PRO A 411 4.71 5.22 -7.77
C PRO A 411 3.81 4.17 -7.11
N MET A 412 2.69 4.63 -6.56
CA MET A 412 1.70 3.77 -5.96
C MET A 412 0.35 4.16 -6.56
N THR A 413 -0.28 3.24 -7.27
CA THR A 413 -1.64 3.46 -7.84
C THR A 413 -2.64 3.83 -6.76
N LEU A 414 -2.47 3.27 -5.56
CA LEU A 414 -3.26 3.59 -4.36
C LEU A 414 -3.05 5.02 -3.84
N ALA A 415 -1.88 5.62 -4.05
CA ALA A 415 -1.64 7.00 -3.66
C ALA A 415 -2.46 8.02 -4.48
N ALA A 416 -3.05 7.58 -5.60
CA ALA A 416 -4.00 8.39 -6.36
C ALA A 416 -5.43 8.36 -5.77
N GLN A 417 -5.71 7.49 -4.80
CA GLN A 417 -7.01 7.47 -4.15
C GLN A 417 -7.17 8.66 -3.18
N PRO A 418 -8.30 9.39 -3.21
CA PRO A 418 -8.51 10.57 -2.36
C PRO A 418 -8.36 10.30 -0.85
N ALA A 419 -8.81 9.13 -0.39
CA ALA A 419 -8.72 8.73 1.02
C ALA A 419 -7.26 8.53 1.48
N TYR A 420 -6.41 7.99 0.61
CA TYR A 420 -4.99 7.86 0.91
C TYR A 420 -4.29 9.24 0.88
N ALA A 421 -4.58 10.04 -0.15
CA ALA A 421 -3.90 11.32 -0.36
C ALA A 421 -4.15 12.32 0.77
N SER A 422 -5.37 12.35 1.30
CA SER A 422 -5.74 13.16 2.47
C SER A 422 -5.07 12.69 3.75
N TRP A 423 -5.12 11.39 4.07
CA TRP A 423 -4.40 10.82 5.21
C TRP A 423 -2.90 11.11 5.13
N ALA A 424 -2.29 10.99 3.95
CA ALA A 424 -0.88 11.31 3.74
C ALA A 424 -0.59 12.83 3.87
N ALA A 425 -1.59 13.69 3.60
CA ALA A 425 -1.47 15.14 3.68
C ALA A 425 -1.53 15.68 5.12
N ASP A 426 -2.17 14.97 6.05
CA ASP A 426 -2.17 15.30 7.49
C ASP A 426 -0.74 15.40 8.06
N GLY A 427 0.23 14.75 7.40
CA GLY A 427 1.65 14.94 7.64
C GLY A 427 2.11 14.34 8.97
N GLY A 428 3.35 14.67 9.37
CA GLY A 428 3.98 14.14 10.58
C GLY A 428 4.87 12.92 10.35
N ALA A 429 5.74 12.65 11.33
CA ALA A 429 6.75 11.59 11.22
C ALA A 429 6.13 10.18 11.17
N ALA A 430 5.07 9.93 11.93
CA ALA A 430 4.38 8.64 11.95
C ALA A 430 3.66 8.36 10.62
N THR A 431 2.95 9.35 10.08
CA THR A 431 2.28 9.27 8.77
C THR A 431 3.28 9.06 7.65
N ALA A 432 4.41 9.79 7.65
CA ALA A 432 5.47 9.62 6.65
C ALA A 432 6.12 8.22 6.72
N TRP A 433 6.28 7.67 7.92
CA TRP A 433 6.78 6.31 8.11
C TRP A 433 5.78 5.26 7.60
N LEU A 434 4.50 5.40 7.95
CA LEU A 434 3.44 4.52 7.46
C LEU A 434 3.28 4.59 5.93
N ASP A 435 3.37 5.78 5.32
CA ASP A 435 3.35 5.96 3.87
C ASP A 435 4.52 5.21 3.21
N ALA A 436 5.73 5.35 3.76
CA ALA A 436 6.88 4.60 3.30
C ALA A 436 6.70 3.08 3.44
N VAL A 437 6.16 2.61 4.57
CA VAL A 437 5.88 1.18 4.81
C VAL A 437 4.87 0.65 3.79
N MET A 438 3.75 1.36 3.56
CA MET A 438 2.75 0.95 2.58
C MET A 438 3.32 0.92 1.16
N ARG A 439 4.14 1.91 0.79
CA ARG A 439 4.85 1.93 -0.51
C ARG A 439 5.86 0.81 -0.64
N LEU A 440 6.53 0.41 0.44
CA LEU A 440 7.45 -0.72 0.41
C LEU A 440 6.70 -2.05 0.28
N GLN A 441 5.51 -2.17 0.86
CA GLN A 441 4.69 -3.39 0.74
C GLN A 441 4.31 -3.72 -0.71
N THR A 442 4.09 -2.72 -1.57
CA THR A 442 3.76 -2.99 -2.98
C THR A 442 4.90 -3.68 -3.73
N PHE A 443 6.14 -3.49 -3.30
CA PHE A 443 7.34 -4.16 -3.84
C PHE A 443 7.73 -5.40 -3.04
N GLY A 444 7.49 -5.39 -1.72
CA GLY A 444 7.79 -6.50 -0.83
C GLY A 444 6.86 -7.68 -1.07
N TYR A 445 5.56 -7.44 -1.22
CA TYR A 445 4.59 -8.54 -1.31
C TYR A 445 4.80 -9.50 -2.49
N PRO A 446 5.16 -9.09 -3.72
CA PRO A 446 5.51 -10.06 -4.76
C PRO A 446 6.65 -11.01 -4.36
N LEU A 447 7.63 -10.51 -3.60
CA LEU A 447 8.69 -11.33 -3.03
C LEU A 447 8.15 -12.24 -1.92
N PHE A 448 7.25 -11.73 -1.08
CA PHE A 448 6.64 -12.48 0.02
C PHE A 448 5.76 -13.64 -0.50
N ASP A 449 4.91 -13.36 -1.50
CA ASP A 449 4.06 -14.34 -2.18
C ASP A 449 4.90 -15.40 -2.92
N PHE A 450 5.98 -15.00 -3.58
CA PHE A 450 6.94 -15.95 -4.17
C PHE A 450 7.49 -16.93 -3.12
N VAL A 451 7.90 -16.43 -1.95
CA VAL A 451 8.41 -17.27 -0.86
C VAL A 451 7.32 -18.20 -0.31
N LEU A 452 6.09 -17.69 -0.15
CA LEU A 452 4.97 -18.49 0.36
C LEU A 452 4.55 -19.62 -0.62
N ARG A 453 4.74 -19.40 -1.93
CA ARG A 453 4.43 -20.34 -3.02
C ARG A 453 5.59 -21.23 -3.44
N LEU A 454 6.78 -21.11 -2.82
CA LEU A 454 7.82 -22.11 -2.98
C LEU A 454 7.22 -23.51 -2.71
N PRO A 455 7.60 -24.52 -3.50
CA PRO A 455 6.84 -25.77 -3.62
C PRO A 455 6.53 -26.36 -2.25
N ARG A 456 5.22 -26.40 -1.95
CA ARG A 456 4.65 -27.19 -0.87
C ARG A 456 4.70 -28.66 -1.20
#